data_AF-A0A3A4N3D6-F1
#
_entry.id   AF-A0A3A4N3D6-F1
#
_cell.length_a   1.000
_cell.length_b   1.000
_cell.length_c   1.000
_cell.angle_alpha   90.00
_cell.angle_beta   90.00
_cell.angle_gamma   90.00
#
_symmetry.space_group_name_H-M   'P 1'
#
loop_
_entity.id
_entity.type
_entity.pdbx_description
1 polymer ?
#
loop_
_entity_poly.entity_id
_entity_poly.type
_entity_poly.pdbx_seq_one_letter_code
_entity_poly.pdbx_strand_id
1 'polypeptide(L)'
;MDVELSQRSILEYRRRAWPQGSLHTLDEIAAFVKRAGLVLIFGSREIPLPKLYDCADYNSDWWESKDLLQTKKVAYTGRVVRHKATLISMDLLAAFLSVYLHGGGYLIYEEEYYWGKLSELANRIAAYLDSHGPTPVDQLRQSLMTPGKENTRKFHVALYELQTKFKTVSVGLKQKGWGVRVLGLFIDWVPPKVEREAERMPREKALQLIIARAVETAGAVPASLLPRLFGWNPEEASQAVENLVKNRKVHRARMPKRRDEWVVFPDLR
;
A
#
# COMPACT_ATOMS: atom_id res chain seq x y z
N MET A 1 14.95 -26.31 20.15
CA MET A 1 13.64 -26.88 19.76
C MET A 1 13.14 -26.10 18.56
N ASP A 2 13.28 -26.67 17.37
CA ASP A 2 12.63 -26.14 16.17
C ASP A 2 11.12 -26.26 16.36
N VAL A 3 10.46 -25.14 16.63
CA VAL A 3 9.00 -25.13 16.72
C VAL A 3 8.46 -25.14 15.31
N GLU A 4 7.87 -26.27 14.96
CA GLU A 4 7.27 -26.50 13.67
C GLU A 4 6.13 -25.49 13.43
N LEU A 5 6.21 -24.73 12.34
CA LEU A 5 5.21 -23.73 12.01
C LEU A 5 3.88 -24.43 11.67
N SER A 6 2.80 -24.07 12.36
CA SER A 6 1.47 -24.62 12.09
C SER A 6 0.51 -23.54 11.57
N GLN A 7 -0.40 -23.93 10.68
CA GLN A 7 -1.46 -23.02 10.22
C GLN A 7 -2.32 -22.50 11.38
N ARG A 8 -2.52 -23.32 12.43
CA ARG A 8 -3.24 -22.93 13.64
C ARG A 8 -2.56 -21.76 14.36
N SER A 9 -1.24 -21.83 14.58
CA SER A 9 -0.49 -20.74 15.24
C SER A 9 -0.59 -19.41 14.49
N ILE A 10 -0.53 -19.44 13.16
CA ILE A 10 -0.69 -18.24 12.32
C ILE A 10 -2.09 -17.65 12.46
N LEU A 11 -3.13 -18.48 12.46
CA LEU A 11 -4.51 -18.02 12.61
C LEU A 11 -4.78 -17.49 14.03
N GLU A 12 -4.23 -18.11 15.06
CA GLU A 12 -4.31 -17.62 16.45
C GLU A 12 -3.63 -16.26 16.59
N TYR A 13 -2.43 -16.10 16.05
CA TYR A 13 -1.75 -14.81 16.01
C TYR A 13 -2.60 -13.74 15.34
N ARG A 14 -3.12 -14.01 14.13
CA ARG A 14 -3.93 -13.06 13.37
C ARG A 14 -5.23 -12.69 14.08
N ARG A 15 -5.89 -13.65 14.73
CA ARG A 15 -7.10 -13.37 15.53
C ARG A 15 -6.83 -12.42 16.70
N ARG A 16 -5.65 -12.49 17.31
CA ARG A 16 -5.24 -11.57 18.38
C ARG A 16 -4.79 -10.21 17.82
N ALA A 17 -4.06 -10.20 16.71
CA ALA A 17 -3.44 -8.99 16.17
C ALA A 17 -4.41 -8.12 15.33
N TRP A 18 -5.40 -8.75 14.68
CA TRP A 18 -6.33 -8.08 13.76
C TRP A 18 -7.68 -7.87 14.45
N PRO A 19 -8.09 -6.62 14.70
CA PRO A 19 -9.32 -6.28 15.44
C PRO A 19 -10.54 -6.63 14.59
N GLN A 20 -11.12 -7.82 14.74
CA GLN A 20 -12.22 -8.31 13.88
C GLN A 20 -13.54 -7.61 14.20
N GLY A 21 -13.99 -6.71 13.32
CA GLY A 21 -15.26 -6.00 13.48
C GLY A 21 -15.33 -5.05 14.68
N SER A 22 -14.20 -4.62 15.23
CA SER A 22 -14.16 -3.87 16.49
C SER A 22 -13.57 -2.46 16.35
N LEU A 23 -13.27 -2.01 15.14
CA LEU A 23 -12.87 -0.62 14.89
C LEU A 23 -14.12 0.19 14.53
N HIS A 24 -14.48 1.15 15.38
CA HIS A 24 -15.69 1.97 15.23
C HIS A 24 -15.39 3.40 14.78
N THR A 25 -14.22 3.91 15.14
CA THR A 25 -13.87 5.32 14.93
C THR A 25 -12.69 5.52 13.99
N LEU A 26 -12.59 6.71 13.41
CA LEU A 26 -11.45 7.12 12.60
C LEU A 26 -10.11 6.96 13.34
N ASP A 27 -10.08 7.30 14.63
CA ASP A 27 -8.86 7.25 15.44
C ASP A 27 -8.42 5.81 15.76
N GLU A 28 -9.37 4.91 16.00
CA GLU A 28 -9.09 3.47 16.14
C GLU A 28 -8.53 2.89 14.85
N ILE A 29 -9.12 3.24 13.70
CA ILE A 29 -8.61 2.81 12.38
C ILE A 29 -7.22 3.40 12.14
N ALA A 30 -7.00 4.68 12.44
CA ALA A 30 -5.70 5.34 12.33
C ALA A 30 -4.63 4.63 13.16
N ALA A 31 -4.93 4.35 14.43
CA ALA A 31 -4.03 3.65 15.34
C ALA A 31 -3.74 2.23 14.85
N PHE A 32 -4.74 1.54 14.32
CA PHE A 32 -4.56 0.22 13.73
C PHE A 32 -3.65 0.26 12.49
N VAL A 33 -3.90 1.17 11.55
CA VAL A 33 -3.07 1.32 10.34
C VAL A 33 -1.64 1.67 10.71
N LYS A 34 -1.42 2.58 11.69
CA LYS A 34 -0.08 2.92 12.18
C LYS A 34 0.65 1.70 12.74
N ARG A 35 -0.02 0.88 13.54
CA ARG A 35 0.54 -0.35 14.11
C ARG A 35 0.82 -1.40 13.02
N ALA A 36 -0.19 -1.75 12.23
CA ALA A 36 -0.10 -2.79 11.21
C ALA A 36 0.80 -2.39 10.02
N GLY A 37 0.97 -1.11 9.75
CA GLY A 37 1.74 -0.57 8.63
C GLY A 37 1.06 -0.74 7.27
N LEU A 38 0.45 -1.91 7.00
CA LEU A 38 -0.27 -2.25 5.78
C LEU A 38 -1.63 -2.87 6.10
N VAL A 39 -2.70 -2.28 5.57
CA VAL A 39 -4.07 -2.79 5.70
C VAL A 39 -4.76 -2.71 4.35
N LEU A 40 -5.22 -3.84 3.80
CA LEU A 40 -6.00 -3.83 2.56
C LEU A 40 -7.35 -3.14 2.79
N ILE A 41 -7.88 -2.40 1.82
CA ILE A 41 -9.26 -1.89 1.93
C ILE A 41 -10.25 -3.06 1.88
N PHE A 42 -10.08 -3.95 0.90
CA PHE A 42 -10.92 -5.12 0.67
C PHE A 42 -10.12 -6.42 0.64
N GLY A 43 -10.84 -7.53 0.80
CA GLY A 43 -10.29 -8.87 0.85
C GLY A 43 -9.48 -9.31 -0.38
N SER A 44 -8.35 -9.99 -0.12
CA SER A 44 -7.72 -10.93 -1.03
C SER A 44 -7.33 -12.17 -0.23
N ARG A 45 -7.75 -13.37 -0.67
CA ARG A 45 -7.42 -14.63 0.03
C ARG A 45 -5.92 -14.94 0.01
N GLU A 46 -5.22 -14.44 -1.00
CA GLU A 46 -3.80 -14.74 -1.26
C GLU A 46 -2.84 -13.78 -0.55
N ILE A 47 -3.35 -12.68 0.02
CA ILE A 47 -2.51 -11.66 0.67
C ILE A 47 -2.70 -11.79 2.18
N PRO A 48 -1.67 -12.18 2.94
CA PRO A 48 -1.76 -12.46 4.37
C PRO A 48 -1.74 -11.18 5.24
N LEU A 49 -2.51 -10.16 4.85
CA LEU A 49 -2.60 -8.87 5.54
C LEU A 49 -4.04 -8.64 6.03
N PRO A 50 -4.22 -7.84 7.11
CA PRO A 50 -5.55 -7.48 7.56
C PRO A 50 -6.27 -6.69 6.48
N LYS A 51 -7.60 -6.76 6.51
CA LYS A 51 -8.45 -5.96 5.63
C LYS A 51 -9.33 -5.07 6.48
N LEU A 52 -9.42 -3.81 6.12
CA LEU A 52 -10.25 -2.85 6.82
C LEU A 52 -11.71 -3.30 6.85
N TYR A 53 -12.22 -3.85 5.74
CA TYR A 53 -13.56 -4.43 5.67
C TYR A 53 -13.84 -5.50 6.74
N ASP A 54 -12.86 -6.35 7.07
CA ASP A 54 -13.01 -7.39 8.10
C ASP A 54 -12.77 -6.83 9.52
N CYS A 55 -12.02 -5.72 9.62
CA CYS A 55 -11.58 -5.18 10.91
C CYS A 55 -12.51 -4.09 11.47
N ALA A 56 -13.18 -3.35 10.59
CA ALA A 56 -14.11 -2.32 10.99
C ALA A 56 -15.47 -2.90 11.39
N ASP A 57 -16.09 -2.27 12.37
CA ASP A 57 -17.48 -2.54 12.72
C ASP A 57 -18.39 -2.23 11.53
N TYR A 58 -19.34 -3.11 11.26
CA TYR A 58 -20.22 -2.99 10.10
C TYR A 58 -21.11 -1.74 10.14
N ASN A 59 -21.44 -1.24 11.33
CA ASN A 59 -22.27 -0.06 11.52
C ASN A 59 -21.44 1.24 11.57
N SER A 60 -20.12 1.17 11.39
CA SER A 60 -19.24 2.34 11.34
C SER A 60 -19.09 2.91 9.93
N ASP A 61 -18.72 4.19 9.85
CA ASP A 61 -18.40 4.88 8.59
C ASP A 61 -16.96 4.59 8.10
N TRP A 62 -16.52 3.34 8.21
CA TRP A 62 -15.14 2.95 7.85
C TRP A 62 -14.79 3.24 6.39
N TRP A 63 -15.81 3.25 5.51
CA TRP A 63 -15.64 3.58 4.09
C TRP A 63 -15.25 5.05 3.87
N GLU A 64 -15.85 5.96 4.63
CA GLU A 64 -15.47 7.38 4.62
C GLU A 64 -14.14 7.55 5.36
N SER A 65 -13.92 6.77 6.43
CA SER A 65 -12.69 6.82 7.23
C SER A 65 -11.43 6.61 6.39
N LYS A 66 -11.41 5.68 5.42
CA LYS A 66 -10.24 5.52 4.53
C LYS A 66 -9.88 6.78 3.73
N ASP A 67 -10.88 7.56 3.29
CA ASP A 67 -10.63 8.81 2.55
C ASP A 67 -10.24 9.94 3.50
N LEU A 68 -10.82 9.97 4.70
CA LEU A 68 -10.47 10.93 5.75
C LEU A 68 -9.04 10.72 6.27
N LEU A 69 -8.58 9.48 6.44
CA LEU A 69 -7.20 9.18 6.82
C LEU A 69 -6.20 9.78 5.83
N GLN A 70 -6.49 9.68 4.53
CA GLN A 70 -5.64 10.25 3.48
C GLN A 70 -5.74 11.77 3.42
N THR A 71 -6.94 12.32 3.51
CA THR A 71 -7.15 13.77 3.54
C THR A 71 -6.43 14.42 4.73
N LYS A 72 -6.48 13.77 5.91
CA LYS A 72 -5.79 14.20 7.13
C LYS A 72 -4.30 13.83 7.17
N LYS A 73 -3.77 13.20 6.12
CA LYS A 73 -2.37 12.72 6.03
C LYS A 73 -1.95 11.81 7.20
N VAL A 74 -2.88 11.01 7.70
CA VAL A 74 -2.68 10.01 8.77
C VAL A 74 -2.28 8.65 8.18
N ALA A 75 -2.76 8.34 6.99
CA ALA A 75 -2.34 7.18 6.21
C ALA A 75 -2.47 7.47 4.71
N TYR A 76 -1.66 6.82 3.90
CA TYR A 76 -1.78 6.86 2.45
C TYR A 76 -2.57 5.64 1.93
N THR A 77 -3.45 5.84 0.96
CA THR A 77 -4.19 4.80 0.25
C THR A 77 -3.68 4.71 -1.18
N GLY A 78 -2.94 3.65 -1.48
CA GLY A 78 -2.40 3.38 -2.82
C GLY A 78 -2.59 1.95 -3.29
N ARG A 79 -2.02 1.62 -4.45
CA ARG A 79 -2.10 0.29 -5.06
C ARG A 79 -0.71 -0.35 -5.23
N VAL A 80 0.01 -0.50 -4.12
CA VAL A 80 1.40 -1.00 -4.13
C VAL A 80 1.54 -2.45 -3.70
N VAL A 81 0.49 -3.04 -3.10
CA VAL A 81 0.48 -4.46 -2.70
C VAL A 81 -0.34 -5.26 -3.71
N ARG A 82 0.30 -5.92 -4.67
CA ARG A 82 -0.32 -6.60 -5.83
C ARG A 82 -1.43 -5.76 -6.47
N HIS A 83 -1.20 -4.45 -6.56
CA HIS A 83 -2.13 -3.46 -7.10
C HIS A 83 -3.51 -3.38 -6.42
N LYS A 84 -3.64 -3.94 -5.21
CA LYS A 84 -4.83 -3.82 -4.36
C LYS A 84 -4.79 -2.51 -3.59
N ALA A 85 -5.97 -1.90 -3.43
CA ALA A 85 -6.11 -0.70 -2.61
C ALA A 85 -5.72 -1.03 -1.16
N THR A 86 -4.72 -0.31 -0.65
CA THR A 86 -4.05 -0.60 0.62
C THR A 86 -3.80 0.71 1.35
N LEU A 87 -4.20 0.76 2.62
CA LEU A 87 -3.79 1.78 3.59
C LEU A 87 -2.37 1.49 4.06
N ILE A 88 -1.52 2.51 4.01
CA ILE A 88 -0.11 2.50 4.37
C ILE A 88 0.10 3.54 5.46
N SER A 89 0.68 3.16 6.59
CA SER A 89 1.07 4.11 7.62
C SER A 89 2.10 5.11 7.09
N MET A 90 2.09 6.36 7.57
CA MET A 90 3.05 7.38 7.11
C MET A 90 4.51 6.97 7.36
N ASP A 91 4.80 6.29 8.47
CA ASP A 91 6.15 5.78 8.78
C ASP A 91 6.64 4.78 7.72
N LEU A 92 5.73 3.94 7.21
CA LEU A 92 6.06 2.96 6.17
C LEU A 92 6.02 3.55 4.75
N LEU A 93 5.25 4.62 4.54
CA LEU A 93 5.20 5.34 3.27
C LEU A 93 6.60 5.85 2.87
N ALA A 94 7.38 6.40 3.82
CA ALA A 94 8.75 6.83 3.57
C ALA A 94 9.63 5.68 3.02
N ALA A 95 9.49 4.48 3.59
CA ALA A 95 10.20 3.30 3.10
C ALA A 95 9.76 2.92 1.68
N PHE A 96 8.45 2.93 1.38
CA PHE A 96 8.01 2.71 0.01
C PHE A 96 8.61 3.76 -0.93
N LEU A 97 8.50 5.04 -0.63
CA LEU A 97 9.05 6.10 -1.47
C LEU A 97 10.55 5.94 -1.69
N SER A 98 11.34 5.58 -0.66
CA SER A 98 12.77 5.26 -0.81
C SER A 98 13.01 4.17 -1.86
N VAL A 99 12.24 3.07 -1.82
CA VAL A 99 12.35 1.99 -2.82
C VAL A 99 12.03 2.49 -4.24
N TYR A 100 11.03 3.37 -4.39
CA TYR A 100 10.61 3.89 -5.69
C TYR A 100 11.46 5.07 -6.20
N LEU A 101 12.13 5.84 -5.32
CA LEU A 101 13.00 6.97 -5.69
C LEU A 101 14.21 6.54 -6.52
N HIS A 102 14.84 5.43 -6.15
CA HIS A 102 16.05 4.93 -6.81
C HIS A 102 15.83 4.41 -8.25
N GLY A 103 14.60 4.48 -8.78
CA GLY A 103 14.24 4.15 -10.16
C GLY A 103 14.00 5.36 -11.09
N GLY A 104 14.31 6.58 -10.65
CA GLY A 104 13.92 7.84 -11.31
C GLY A 104 12.51 8.29 -10.91
N GLY A 105 12.21 8.18 -9.60
CA GLY A 105 10.87 7.94 -9.05
C GLY A 105 9.82 9.04 -9.14
N TYR A 106 8.67 8.76 -8.50
CA TYR A 106 7.35 9.44 -8.48
C TYR A 106 7.25 10.93 -8.80
N LEU A 107 8.32 11.70 -8.59
CA LEU A 107 8.50 13.14 -8.72
C LEU A 107 8.11 13.70 -10.10
N ILE A 108 8.53 13.07 -11.19
CA ILE A 108 8.37 13.64 -12.54
C ILE A 108 7.62 12.65 -13.43
N TYR A 109 6.39 12.98 -13.83
CA TYR A 109 5.57 12.09 -14.64
C TYR A 109 5.94 12.18 -16.13
N GLU A 110 6.44 13.33 -16.55
CA GLU A 110 6.91 13.66 -17.89
C GLU A 110 8.13 12.82 -18.27
N GLU A 111 9.07 12.63 -17.34
CA GLU A 111 10.23 11.75 -17.56
C GLU A 111 9.80 10.30 -17.72
N GLU A 112 8.88 9.80 -16.89
CA GLU A 112 8.36 8.44 -17.05
C GLU A 112 7.64 8.27 -18.39
N TYR A 113 6.89 9.27 -18.85
CA TYR A 113 6.28 9.25 -20.17
C TYR A 113 7.33 9.26 -21.29
N TYR A 114 8.33 10.13 -21.21
CA TYR A 114 9.42 10.24 -22.19
C TYR A 114 10.17 8.91 -22.36
N TRP A 115 10.41 8.20 -21.24
CA TRP A 115 11.05 6.88 -21.25
C TRP A 115 10.09 5.71 -21.53
N GLY A 116 8.83 5.97 -21.91
CA GLY A 116 7.83 4.94 -22.23
C GLY A 116 7.35 4.12 -21.01
N LYS A 117 7.58 4.60 -19.79
CA LYS A 117 7.17 3.96 -18.52
C LYS A 117 5.78 4.40 -18.06
N LEU A 118 5.19 5.43 -18.67
CA LEU A 118 3.85 5.94 -18.39
C LEU A 118 3.06 6.06 -19.68
N SER A 119 1.79 5.65 -19.71
CA SER A 119 0.94 5.81 -20.88
C SER A 119 0.63 7.29 -21.18
N GLU A 120 0.36 7.61 -22.44
CA GLU A 120 -0.01 8.97 -22.87
C GLU A 120 -1.22 9.51 -22.10
N LEU A 121 -2.27 8.69 -21.91
CA LEU A 121 -3.46 9.12 -21.19
C LEU A 121 -3.16 9.35 -19.69
N ALA A 122 -2.31 8.52 -19.09
CA ALA A 122 -1.88 8.72 -17.70
C ALA A 122 -1.06 10.03 -17.57
N ASN A 123 -0.15 10.28 -18.51
CA ASN A 123 0.61 11.54 -18.60
C ASN A 123 -0.32 12.76 -18.74
N ARG A 124 -1.34 12.68 -19.61
CA ARG A 124 -2.34 13.75 -19.79
C ARG A 124 -3.17 14.01 -18.52
N ILE A 125 -3.54 12.97 -17.78
CA ILE A 125 -4.24 13.12 -16.49
C ILE A 125 -3.33 13.82 -15.47
N ALA A 126 -2.06 13.41 -15.37
CA ALA A 126 -1.10 14.04 -14.48
C ALA A 126 -0.86 15.51 -14.85
N ALA A 127 -0.63 15.83 -16.12
CA ALA A 127 -0.47 17.19 -16.61
C ALA A 127 -1.70 18.08 -16.37
N TYR A 128 -2.90 17.51 -16.47
CA TYR A 128 -4.12 18.24 -16.13
C TYR A 128 -4.14 18.59 -14.64
N LEU A 129 -3.82 17.63 -13.76
CA LEU A 129 -3.78 17.86 -12.32
C LEU A 129 -2.69 18.85 -11.91
N ASP A 130 -1.54 18.82 -12.58
CA ASP A 130 -0.43 19.76 -12.39
C ASP A 130 -0.87 21.20 -12.70
N SER A 131 -1.55 21.39 -13.83
CA SER A 131 -1.97 22.72 -14.30
C SER A 131 -3.25 23.27 -13.64
N HIS A 132 -4.17 22.40 -13.20
CA HIS A 132 -5.49 22.81 -12.67
C HIS A 132 -5.65 22.54 -11.17
N GLY A 133 -4.68 21.87 -10.55
CA GLY A 133 -4.76 21.42 -9.17
C GLY A 133 -5.78 20.28 -8.96
N PRO A 134 -6.11 20.00 -7.69
CA PRO A 134 -6.98 18.88 -7.37
C PRO A 134 -8.38 18.97 -7.99
N THR A 135 -8.78 17.91 -8.71
CA THR A 135 -10.00 17.89 -9.52
C THR A 135 -10.85 16.65 -9.26
N PRO A 136 -12.19 16.77 -9.18
CA PRO A 136 -13.11 15.63 -9.13
C PRO A 136 -12.91 14.63 -10.30
N VAL A 137 -12.95 13.33 -10.02
CA VAL A 137 -12.72 12.27 -11.04
C VAL A 137 -13.68 12.35 -12.23
N ASP A 138 -14.94 12.71 -11.99
CA ASP A 138 -15.96 12.90 -13.03
C ASP A 138 -15.59 14.04 -13.97
N GLN A 139 -15.17 15.18 -13.41
CA GLN A 139 -14.72 16.36 -14.14
C GLN A 139 -13.41 16.12 -14.90
N LEU A 140 -12.44 15.42 -14.30
CA LEU A 140 -11.21 15.00 -14.99
C LEU A 140 -11.53 14.19 -16.24
N ARG A 141 -12.43 13.22 -16.12
CA ARG A 141 -12.83 12.38 -17.25
C ARG A 141 -13.52 13.20 -18.35
N GLN A 142 -14.44 14.09 -17.98
CA GLN A 142 -15.15 14.95 -18.94
C GLN A 142 -14.21 15.90 -19.67
N SER A 143 -13.15 16.37 -19.00
CA SER A 143 -12.19 17.32 -19.58
C SER A 143 -11.20 16.65 -20.55
N LEU A 144 -10.92 15.35 -20.36
CA LEU A 144 -9.87 14.65 -21.11
C LEU A 144 -10.41 13.67 -22.16
N MET A 145 -11.66 13.24 -22.02
CA MET A 145 -12.24 12.15 -22.81
C MET A 145 -13.63 12.51 -23.32
N THR A 146 -13.94 12.12 -24.55
CA THR A 146 -15.31 12.18 -25.05
C THR A 146 -16.20 11.14 -24.33
N PRO A 147 -17.50 11.42 -24.13
CA PRO A 147 -18.43 10.47 -23.52
C PRO A 147 -18.46 9.12 -24.25
N GLY A 148 -18.46 8.02 -23.50
CA GLY A 148 -18.56 6.67 -24.07
C GLY A 148 -18.00 5.60 -23.13
N LYS A 149 -18.60 4.40 -23.16
CA LYS A 149 -18.22 3.28 -22.29
C LYS A 149 -16.74 2.89 -22.43
N GLU A 150 -16.25 2.84 -23.66
CA GLU A 150 -14.86 2.48 -23.94
C GLU A 150 -13.87 3.55 -23.45
N ASN A 151 -14.21 4.83 -23.61
CA ASN A 151 -13.40 5.93 -23.09
C ASN A 151 -13.35 5.96 -21.57
N THR A 152 -14.48 5.68 -20.91
CA THR A 152 -14.52 5.50 -19.45
C THR A 152 -13.61 4.36 -19.00
N ARG A 153 -13.61 3.23 -19.72
CA ARG A 153 -12.70 2.10 -19.43
C ARG A 153 -11.24 2.51 -19.58
N LYS A 154 -10.86 3.15 -20.69
CA LYS A 154 -9.49 3.65 -20.93
C LYS A 154 -9.04 4.63 -19.85
N PHE A 155 -9.91 5.56 -19.45
CA PHE A 155 -9.65 6.50 -18.37
C PHE A 155 -9.37 5.80 -17.04
N HIS A 156 -10.17 4.79 -16.68
CA HIS A 156 -9.94 4.03 -15.44
C HIS A 156 -8.65 3.20 -15.48
N VAL A 157 -8.24 2.70 -16.65
CA VAL A 157 -6.94 2.02 -16.82
C VAL A 157 -5.79 2.99 -16.58
N ALA A 158 -5.82 4.17 -17.19
CA ALA A 158 -4.81 5.21 -16.99
C ALA A 158 -4.78 5.70 -15.53
N LEU A 159 -5.94 5.89 -14.91
CA LEU A 159 -6.01 6.26 -13.49
C LEU A 159 -5.44 5.15 -12.59
N TYR A 160 -5.72 3.90 -12.90
CA TYR A 160 -5.16 2.77 -12.17
C TYR A 160 -3.63 2.72 -12.27
N GLU A 161 -3.07 2.98 -13.45
CA GLU A 161 -1.63 3.10 -13.67
C GLU A 161 -1.01 4.21 -12.80
N LEU A 162 -1.63 5.39 -12.74
CA LEU A 162 -1.16 6.48 -11.86
C LEU A 162 -1.18 6.10 -10.38
N GLN A 163 -2.20 5.36 -9.93
CA GLN A 163 -2.37 4.92 -8.54
C GLN A 163 -1.37 3.83 -8.11
N THR A 164 -0.86 3.04 -9.05
CA THR A 164 0.17 2.01 -8.76
C THR A 164 1.59 2.59 -8.74
N LYS A 165 1.78 3.81 -9.25
CA LYS A 165 3.08 4.49 -9.43
C LYS A 165 3.28 5.73 -8.55
N PHE A 166 2.44 5.93 -7.53
CA PHE A 166 2.48 7.13 -6.67
C PHE A 166 2.41 8.45 -7.46
N LYS A 167 1.61 8.52 -8.52
CA LYS A 167 1.46 9.77 -9.30
C LYS A 167 0.26 10.58 -8.86
N THR A 168 -0.80 9.91 -8.40
CA THR A 168 -2.03 10.57 -7.96
C THR A 168 -2.49 10.06 -6.61
N VAL A 169 -3.25 10.88 -5.91
CA VAL A 169 -3.81 10.58 -4.60
C VAL A 169 -5.17 11.25 -4.45
N SER A 170 -6.06 10.65 -3.65
CA SER A 170 -7.35 11.29 -3.32
C SER A 170 -7.13 12.29 -2.20
N VAL A 171 -7.35 13.58 -2.46
CA VAL A 171 -7.16 14.65 -1.48
C VAL A 171 -8.46 15.08 -0.80
N GLY A 172 -9.59 14.51 -1.22
CA GLY A 172 -10.89 14.76 -0.61
C GLY A 172 -12.04 14.12 -1.38
N LEU A 173 -13.26 14.51 -1.01
CA LEU A 173 -14.50 14.11 -1.66
C LEU A 173 -15.30 15.36 -2.04
N LYS A 174 -15.91 15.37 -3.22
CA LYS A 174 -16.81 16.43 -3.68
C LYS A 174 -18.08 16.52 -2.82
N GLN A 175 -18.53 15.38 -2.28
CA GLN A 175 -19.67 15.21 -1.37
C GLN A 175 -19.37 14.09 -0.37
N LYS A 176 -19.95 14.12 0.84
CA LYS A 176 -19.77 13.04 1.85
C LYS A 176 -20.34 11.69 1.37
N GLY A 177 -19.88 10.58 1.95
CA GLY A 177 -20.32 9.22 1.60
C GLY A 177 -19.72 8.65 0.31
N TRP A 178 -20.54 8.05 -0.56
CA TRP A 178 -20.14 7.52 -1.89
C TRP A 178 -19.81 8.61 -2.93
N GLY A 179 -19.37 9.78 -2.45
CA GLY A 179 -19.09 10.94 -3.27
C GLY A 179 -17.93 10.74 -4.26
N VAL A 180 -17.89 11.61 -5.26
CA VAL A 180 -16.81 11.61 -6.24
C VAL A 180 -15.51 12.07 -5.56
N ARG A 181 -14.49 11.23 -5.63
CA ARG A 181 -13.13 11.57 -5.14
C ARG A 181 -12.58 12.78 -5.89
N VAL A 182 -11.90 13.64 -5.15
CA VAL A 182 -11.06 14.71 -5.69
C VAL A 182 -9.64 14.19 -5.73
N LEU A 183 -9.04 14.13 -6.92
CA LEU A 183 -7.67 13.66 -7.09
C LEU A 183 -6.73 14.85 -7.20
N GLY A 184 -5.56 14.75 -6.58
CA GLY A 184 -4.42 15.63 -6.80
C GLY A 184 -3.19 14.82 -7.19
N LEU A 185 -2.10 15.51 -7.52
CA LEU A 185 -0.81 14.86 -7.65
C LEU A 185 -0.32 14.39 -6.28
N PHE A 186 0.37 13.25 -6.27
CA PHE A 186 0.95 12.72 -5.05
C PHE A 186 2.06 13.65 -4.51
N ILE A 187 2.84 14.26 -5.42
CA ILE A 187 3.97 15.13 -5.07
C ILE A 187 3.54 16.35 -4.26
N ASP A 188 2.39 16.94 -4.57
CA ASP A 188 1.87 18.10 -3.82
C ASP A 188 1.24 17.70 -2.48
N TRP A 189 0.82 16.44 -2.36
CA TRP A 189 0.11 15.94 -1.18
C TRP A 189 1.05 15.40 -0.11
N VAL A 190 2.14 14.73 -0.49
CA VAL A 190 3.03 14.05 0.45
C VAL A 190 3.64 15.05 1.46
N PRO A 191 3.67 14.74 2.77
CA PRO A 191 4.30 15.64 3.73
C PRO A 191 5.82 15.76 3.49
N PRO A 192 6.41 16.98 3.55
CA PRO A 192 7.85 17.16 3.35
C PRO A 192 8.74 16.36 4.31
N LYS A 193 8.23 16.04 5.50
CA LYS A 193 8.94 15.17 6.45
C LYS A 193 9.10 13.75 5.91
N VAL A 194 8.06 13.20 5.28
CA VAL A 194 8.06 11.84 4.72
C VAL A 194 9.00 11.75 3.52
N GLU A 195 9.01 12.77 2.67
CA GLU A 195 9.94 12.85 1.54
C GLU A 195 11.39 12.89 2.00
N ARG A 196 11.72 13.78 2.96
CA ARG A 196 13.08 13.86 3.52
C ARG A 196 13.52 12.56 4.21
N GLU A 197 12.59 11.86 4.85
CA GLU A 197 12.88 10.55 5.44
C GLU A 197 13.14 9.50 4.35
N ALA A 198 12.38 9.52 3.25
CA ALA A 198 12.57 8.64 2.11
C ALA A 198 13.93 8.87 1.42
N GLU A 199 14.31 10.13 1.16
CA GLU A 199 15.58 10.52 0.52
C GLU A 199 16.81 10.06 1.32
N ARG A 200 16.72 10.08 2.65
CA ARG A 200 17.81 9.70 3.55
C ARG A 200 17.86 8.20 3.83
N MET A 201 16.79 7.48 3.50
CA MET A 201 16.68 6.06 3.80
C MET A 201 17.35 5.23 2.69
N PRO A 202 18.37 4.43 3.01
CA PRO A 202 18.94 3.51 2.02
C PRO A 202 17.89 2.51 1.56
N ARG A 203 17.87 2.24 0.25
CA ARG A 203 16.94 1.29 -0.36
C ARG A 203 16.87 -0.06 0.36
N GLU A 204 18.02 -0.62 0.70
CA GLU A 204 18.10 -1.90 1.41
C GLU A 204 17.40 -1.85 2.78
N LYS A 205 17.59 -0.74 3.52
CA LYS A 205 16.92 -0.52 4.80
C LYS A 205 15.41 -0.41 4.62
N ALA A 206 14.97 0.25 3.55
CA ALA A 206 13.57 0.40 3.23
C ALA A 206 12.89 -0.95 2.94
N LEU A 207 13.53 -1.81 2.13
CA LEU A 207 13.08 -3.19 1.90
C LEU A 207 12.92 -3.96 3.21
N GLN A 208 13.95 -3.91 4.07
CA GLN A 208 13.93 -4.58 5.37
C GLN A 208 12.78 -4.09 6.25
N LEU A 209 12.51 -2.79 6.29
CA LEU A 209 11.41 -2.22 7.08
C LEU A 209 10.04 -2.71 6.59
N ILE A 210 9.81 -2.70 5.27
CA ILE A 210 8.56 -3.17 4.67
C ILE A 210 8.35 -4.66 4.89
N ILE A 211 9.39 -5.48 4.67
CA ILE A 211 9.31 -6.93 4.89
C ILE A 211 9.06 -7.23 6.38
N ALA A 212 9.82 -6.60 7.28
CA ALA A 212 9.67 -6.80 8.72
C ALA A 212 8.24 -6.46 9.16
N ARG A 213 7.71 -5.30 8.74
CA ARG A 213 6.36 -4.90 9.10
C ARG A 213 5.28 -5.79 8.48
N ALA A 214 5.46 -6.24 7.23
CA ALA A 214 4.52 -7.17 6.60
C ALA A 214 4.49 -8.52 7.32
N VAL A 215 5.66 -9.04 7.73
CA VAL A 215 5.78 -10.31 8.47
C VAL A 215 5.23 -10.18 9.89
N GLU A 216 5.56 -9.10 10.59
CA GLU A 216 4.99 -8.76 11.90
C GLU A 216 3.46 -8.77 11.82
N THR A 217 2.88 -7.98 10.93
CA THR A 217 1.42 -7.88 10.78
C THR A 217 0.77 -9.19 10.36
N ALA A 218 1.43 -10.00 9.54
CA ALA A 218 0.91 -11.28 9.08
C ALA A 218 1.14 -12.44 10.07
N GLY A 219 2.04 -12.27 11.03
CA GLY A 219 2.66 -13.31 11.84
C GLY A 219 3.65 -14.19 11.06
N ALA A 220 3.26 -14.66 9.88
CA ALA A 220 4.12 -15.42 8.97
C ALA A 220 3.68 -15.23 7.52
N VAL A 221 4.66 -15.22 6.61
CA VAL A 221 4.48 -15.07 5.16
C VAL A 221 5.35 -16.09 4.44
N PRO A 222 4.86 -16.77 3.38
CA PRO A 222 5.73 -17.58 2.53
C PRO A 222 6.85 -16.72 1.95
N ALA A 223 8.11 -17.16 2.01
CA ALA A 223 9.25 -16.38 1.55
C ALA A 223 9.09 -15.97 0.07
N SER A 224 8.58 -16.88 -0.77
CA SER A 224 8.31 -16.66 -2.19
C SER A 224 7.20 -15.63 -2.48
N LEU A 225 6.35 -15.33 -1.50
CA LEU A 225 5.26 -14.37 -1.64
C LEU A 225 5.75 -12.93 -1.46
N LEU A 226 6.76 -12.68 -0.63
CA LEU A 226 7.26 -11.33 -0.33
C LEU A 226 7.63 -10.50 -1.58
N PRO A 227 8.50 -10.96 -2.51
CA PRO A 227 8.80 -10.18 -3.71
C PRO A 227 7.56 -9.98 -4.59
N ARG A 228 6.68 -10.98 -4.66
CA ARG A 228 5.43 -10.92 -5.45
C ARG A 228 4.41 -9.95 -4.87
N LEU A 229 4.42 -9.71 -3.55
CA LEU A 229 3.52 -8.74 -2.93
C LEU A 229 3.79 -7.33 -3.42
N PHE A 230 5.06 -6.98 -3.58
CA PHE A 230 5.49 -5.61 -3.87
C PHE A 230 6.01 -5.41 -5.29
N GLY A 231 6.08 -6.47 -6.10
CA GLY A 231 6.62 -6.41 -7.46
C GLY A 231 8.13 -6.18 -7.49
N TRP A 232 8.85 -6.71 -6.50
CA TRP A 232 10.29 -6.52 -6.34
C TRP A 232 11.10 -7.66 -6.96
N ASN A 233 12.37 -7.36 -7.24
CA ASN A 233 13.35 -8.36 -7.62
C ASN A 233 13.47 -9.45 -6.51
N PRO A 234 13.36 -10.75 -6.86
CA PRO A 234 13.42 -11.84 -5.87
C PRO A 234 14.73 -11.95 -5.11
N GLU A 235 15.87 -11.72 -5.76
CA GLU A 235 17.20 -11.81 -5.16
C GLU A 235 17.36 -10.71 -4.09
N GLU A 236 16.94 -9.49 -4.41
CA GLU A 236 17.00 -8.34 -3.52
C GLU A 236 16.10 -8.52 -2.29
N ALA A 237 14.87 -9.01 -2.49
CA ALA A 237 13.97 -9.33 -1.39
C ALA A 237 14.54 -10.46 -0.51
N SER A 238 15.20 -11.46 -1.11
CA SER A 238 15.83 -12.56 -0.37
C SER A 238 17.01 -12.06 0.48
N GLN A 239 17.84 -11.17 -0.07
CA GLN A 239 18.94 -10.58 0.68
C GLN A 239 18.45 -9.75 1.88
N ALA A 240 17.38 -8.98 1.70
CA ALA A 240 16.74 -8.24 2.79
C ALA A 240 16.21 -9.18 3.89
N VAL A 241 15.59 -10.31 3.51
CA VAL A 241 15.16 -11.35 4.46
C VAL A 241 16.35 -11.93 5.23
N GLU A 242 17.44 -12.26 4.54
CA GLU A 242 18.65 -12.78 5.21
C GLU A 242 19.20 -11.82 6.25
N ASN A 243 19.24 -10.52 5.95
CA ASN A 243 19.71 -9.52 6.89
C ASN A 243 18.75 -9.37 8.08
N LEU A 244 17.44 -9.49 7.88
CA LEU A 244 16.46 -9.55 8.96
C LEU A 244 16.62 -10.80 9.84
N VAL A 245 16.95 -11.95 9.24
CA VAL A 245 17.22 -13.20 9.98
C VAL A 245 18.49 -13.08 10.81
N LYS A 246 19.59 -12.57 10.22
CA LYS A 246 20.86 -12.31 10.95
C LYS A 246 20.64 -11.39 12.15
N ASN A 247 19.78 -10.38 11.99
CA ASN A 247 19.44 -9.42 13.04
C ASN A 247 18.29 -9.88 13.96
N ARG A 248 17.85 -11.14 13.86
CA ARG A 248 16.77 -11.75 14.67
C ARG A 248 15.44 -10.99 14.65
N LYS A 249 15.18 -10.22 13.59
CA LYS A 249 13.90 -9.52 13.37
C LYS A 249 12.83 -10.43 12.79
N VAL A 250 13.25 -11.50 12.12
CA VAL A 250 12.42 -12.60 11.63
C VAL A 250 13.21 -13.91 11.76
N HIS A 251 12.55 -15.05 11.61
CA HIS A 251 13.22 -16.34 11.44
C HIS A 251 12.62 -17.12 10.28
N ARG A 252 13.36 -18.12 9.78
CA ARG A 252 12.88 -19.04 8.75
C ARG A 252 12.27 -20.27 9.41
N ALA A 253 11.16 -20.76 8.86
CA ALA A 253 10.54 -22.00 9.27
C ALA A 253 9.98 -22.76 8.06
N ARG A 254 9.69 -24.04 8.24
CA ARG A 254 8.97 -24.86 7.26
C ARG A 254 7.69 -25.38 7.89
N MET A 255 6.65 -25.53 7.07
CA MET A 255 5.43 -26.21 7.50
C MET A 255 5.56 -27.73 7.30
N PRO A 256 5.05 -28.57 8.21
CA PRO A 256 5.18 -30.03 8.12
C PRO A 256 4.71 -30.61 6.78
N LYS A 257 3.61 -30.05 6.25
CA LYS A 257 2.93 -30.53 5.03
C LYS A 257 3.25 -29.72 3.77
N ARG A 258 3.99 -28.61 3.89
CA ARG A 258 4.36 -27.75 2.77
C ARG A 258 5.85 -27.46 2.86
N ARG A 259 6.63 -27.98 1.91
CA ARG A 259 8.08 -27.79 1.87
C ARG A 259 8.51 -26.33 1.61
N ASP A 260 7.55 -25.44 1.37
CA ASP A 260 7.80 -24.01 1.18
C ASP A 260 8.42 -23.39 2.44
N GLU A 261 9.43 -22.55 2.25
CA GLU A 261 10.04 -21.76 3.31
C GLU A 261 9.13 -20.57 3.68
N TRP A 262 8.99 -20.34 4.99
CA TRP A 262 8.25 -19.23 5.55
C TRP A 262 9.18 -18.29 6.30
N VAL A 263 8.88 -17.00 6.19
CA VAL A 263 9.47 -15.94 7.02
C VAL A 263 8.47 -15.64 8.14
N VAL A 264 8.93 -15.76 9.37
CA VAL A 264 8.07 -15.79 10.56
C VAL A 264 8.48 -14.70 11.54
N PHE A 265 7.48 -14.01 12.07
CA PHE A 265 7.65 -13.04 13.14
C PHE A 265 8.08 -13.75 14.44
N PRO A 266 9.10 -13.26 15.17
CA PRO A 266 9.61 -13.94 16.35
C PRO A 266 8.54 -14.25 17.41
N ASP A 267 7.58 -13.33 17.60
CA ASP A 267 6.53 -13.46 18.62
C ASP A 267 5.23 -14.04 18.06
N LEU A 268 5.31 -14.97 17.09
CA LEU A 268 4.12 -15.64 16.55
C LEU A 268 3.30 -16.40 17.63
N ARG A 269 3.91 -16.76 18.76
CA ARG A 269 3.32 -17.63 19.79
C ARG A 269 2.28 -16.92 20.65
#